data_AF-A0A0V1HK18-F1
#
_entry.id   AF-A0A0V1HK18-F1
#
_cell.length_a   1.000
_cell.length_b   1.000
_cell.length_c   1.000
_cell.angle_alpha   90.00
_cell.angle_beta   90.00
_cell.angle_gamma   90.00
#
_symmetry.space_group_name_H-M   'P 1'
#
loop_
_entity.id
_entity.type
_entity.pdbx_description
1 polymer ?
#
loop_
_entity_poly.entity_id
_entity_poly.type
_entity_poly.pdbx_seq_one_letter_code
_entity_poly.pdbx_strand_id
1 'polypeptide(L)'
;LWARKFWYWLAVDQSTGENEEFMRQYKNGELELEIIPQGTLAERIRAGGAGIPAFYTPTGRSTLIEEGGWPIKFKKEGGVMMISEGKERRNFNGTPYIMETAIKSDFSLIKAFKADRSGNLIFRKSARNFNPPMCKAGTISIVEVEELVEVGELDPENIDVTGIYVDRIVKSNYEKPIENLILSAKNLEINPTSEIHHRIARRAVVEFKKGMYVNLGIGIPSICASYISKDMDVTFQCENGVLGMGPYPKKDEEDADLINAAKESITVLKGASYFSSDESFAMIRGYVHTANLH
;
A
#
# COMPACT_ATOMS: atom_id res chain seq x y z
N LEU A 1 14.63 -6.66 -19.33
CA LEU A 1 15.07 -7.95 -19.92
C LEU A 1 15.24 -9.09 -18.89
N TRP A 2 15.51 -8.80 -17.60
CA TRP A 2 15.61 -9.84 -16.55
C TRP A 2 14.28 -10.28 -15.90
N ALA A 3 13.19 -9.51 -16.04
CA ALA A 3 11.88 -9.80 -15.44
C ALA A 3 10.97 -10.76 -16.25
N ARG A 4 11.52 -11.59 -17.14
CA ARG A 4 10.73 -12.49 -18.02
C ARG A 4 10.63 -13.95 -17.53
N LYS A 5 11.20 -14.30 -16.37
CA LYS A 5 11.35 -15.70 -15.93
C LYS A 5 11.28 -15.94 -14.41
N PHE A 6 10.44 -15.23 -13.66
CA PHE A 6 10.10 -15.65 -12.30
C PHE A 6 8.62 -15.96 -12.15
N TRP A 7 8.40 -17.14 -11.56
CA TRP A 7 7.14 -17.84 -11.34
C TRP A 7 6.61 -17.39 -9.97
N TYR A 8 5.29 -17.24 -9.83
CA TYR A 8 4.56 -16.57 -8.74
C TYR A 8 4.59 -15.03 -8.78
N TRP A 9 3.43 -14.42 -9.04
CA TRP A 9 3.19 -13.01 -8.73
C TRP A 9 2.14 -12.92 -7.63
N LEU A 10 2.54 -12.26 -6.55
CA LEU A 10 1.65 -11.86 -5.49
C LEU A 10 1.07 -10.51 -5.86
N ALA A 11 -0.21 -10.48 -6.22
CA ALA A 11 -0.87 -9.25 -6.59
C ALA A 11 -1.61 -8.66 -5.41
N VAL A 12 -1.36 -7.37 -5.17
CA VAL A 12 -2.21 -6.55 -4.33
C VAL A 12 -3.37 -6.05 -5.17
N ASP A 13 -4.52 -6.70 -4.93
CA ASP A 13 -5.93 -6.44 -5.24
C ASP A 13 -6.34 -5.29 -6.21
N GLN A 14 -5.74 -4.09 -6.17
CA GLN A 14 -6.27 -2.93 -6.92
C GLN A 14 -5.48 -2.48 -8.15
N SER A 15 -4.15 -2.63 -8.22
CA SER A 15 -3.35 -2.05 -9.33
C SER A 15 -3.02 -3.04 -10.46
N THR A 16 -3.31 -4.33 -10.30
CA THR A 16 -2.99 -5.32 -11.34
C THR A 16 -3.95 -5.31 -12.53
N GLY A 17 -5.15 -4.77 -12.36
CA GLY A 17 -6.12 -4.61 -13.44
C GLY A 17 -5.69 -3.63 -14.52
N GLU A 18 -4.80 -2.68 -14.19
CA GLU A 18 -4.33 -1.62 -15.09
C GLU A 18 -3.14 -2.06 -15.96
N ASN A 19 -2.50 -3.20 -15.64
CA ASN A 19 -1.40 -3.74 -16.45
C ASN A 19 -1.93 -4.79 -17.43
N GLU A 20 -2.15 -4.38 -18.68
CA GLU A 20 -2.69 -5.25 -19.74
C GLU A 20 -1.84 -6.50 -19.99
N GLU A 21 -0.51 -6.37 -19.98
CA GLU A 21 0.40 -7.49 -20.22
C GLU A 21 0.36 -8.50 -19.07
N PHE A 22 0.25 -8.02 -17.84
CA PHE A 22 0.05 -8.88 -16.66
C PHE A 22 -1.25 -9.69 -16.80
N MET A 23 -2.36 -9.03 -17.12
CA MET A 23 -3.65 -9.68 -17.27
C MET A 23 -3.67 -10.64 -18.46
N ARG A 24 -2.96 -10.32 -19.55
CA ARG A 24 -2.77 -11.22 -20.70
C ARG A 24 -2.03 -12.49 -20.28
N GLN A 25 -0.89 -12.36 -19.60
CA GLN A 25 -0.09 -13.50 -19.13
C GLN A 25 -0.90 -14.40 -18.18
N TYR A 26 -1.61 -13.80 -17.22
CA TYR A 26 -2.46 -14.53 -16.29
C TYR A 26 -3.57 -15.30 -17.01
N LYS A 27 -4.35 -14.64 -17.88
CA LYS A 27 -5.43 -15.28 -18.66
C LYS A 27 -4.94 -16.38 -19.59
N ASN A 28 -3.70 -16.27 -20.08
CA ASN A 28 -3.07 -17.28 -20.94
C ASN A 28 -2.39 -18.43 -20.16
N GLY A 29 -2.46 -18.42 -18.82
CA GLY A 29 -1.82 -19.43 -17.98
C GLY A 29 -0.29 -19.34 -17.89
N GLU A 30 0.28 -18.21 -18.33
CA GLU A 30 1.72 -17.93 -18.28
C GLU A 30 2.17 -17.53 -16.86
N LEU A 31 1.22 -17.17 -15.98
CA LEU A 31 1.46 -16.61 -14.66
C LEU A 31 0.50 -17.18 -13.61
N GLU A 32 1.00 -17.30 -12.38
CA GLU A 32 0.23 -17.61 -11.18
C GLU A 32 -0.09 -16.31 -10.43
N LEU A 33 -1.35 -16.16 -10.02
CA LEU A 33 -1.92 -14.99 -9.37
C LEU A 33 -2.58 -15.36 -8.05
N GLU A 34 -1.92 -15.04 -6.94
CA GLU A 34 -2.55 -15.07 -5.61
C GLU A 34 -3.03 -13.65 -5.26
N ILE A 35 -4.32 -13.51 -4.98
CA ILE A 35 -4.89 -12.25 -4.48
C ILE A 35 -4.79 -12.25 -2.96
N ILE A 36 -4.16 -11.21 -2.43
CA ILE A 36 -4.09 -10.98 -0.99
C ILE A 36 -4.56 -9.55 -0.69
N PRO A 37 -5.49 -9.35 0.26
CA PRO A 37 -5.82 -8.02 0.73
C PRO A 37 -4.57 -7.25 1.17
N GLN A 38 -4.42 -6.00 0.75
CA GLN A 38 -3.19 -5.22 0.94
C GLN A 38 -2.69 -5.19 2.39
N GLY A 39 -3.60 -4.99 3.35
CA GLY A 39 -3.25 -5.00 4.76
C GLY A 39 -2.82 -6.36 5.29
N THR A 40 -3.41 -7.43 4.76
CA THR A 40 -2.96 -8.79 5.05
C THR A 40 -1.57 -9.02 4.46
N LEU A 41 -1.29 -8.56 3.24
CA LEU A 41 0.04 -8.69 2.65
C LEU A 41 1.10 -7.99 3.51
N ALA A 42 0.87 -6.73 3.89
CA ALA A 42 1.79 -5.97 4.72
C ALA A 42 2.07 -6.68 6.05
N GLU A 43 1.04 -7.24 6.68
CA GLU A 43 1.17 -7.96 7.94
C GLU A 43 1.85 -9.32 7.78
N ARG A 44 1.58 -10.08 6.70
CA ARG A 44 2.27 -11.33 6.39
C ARG A 44 3.77 -11.12 6.21
N ILE A 45 4.17 -10.05 5.51
CA ILE A 45 5.58 -9.67 5.33
C ILE A 45 6.20 -9.29 6.70
N ARG A 46 5.54 -8.39 7.45
CA ARG A 46 5.99 -8.00 8.79
C ARG A 46 6.18 -9.22 9.71
N ALA A 47 5.21 -10.13 9.74
CA ALA A 47 5.26 -11.35 10.53
C ALA A 47 6.47 -12.22 10.17
N GLY A 48 6.80 -12.34 8.87
CA GLY A 48 7.98 -13.07 8.40
C GLY A 48 9.30 -12.47 8.88
N GLY A 49 9.43 -11.14 8.88
CA GLY A 49 10.59 -10.45 9.45
C GLY A 49 10.66 -10.49 10.98
N ALA A 50 9.52 -10.64 11.65
CA ALA A 50 9.41 -10.68 13.12
C ALA A 50 9.49 -12.09 13.72
N GLY A 51 9.65 -13.14 12.90
CA GLY A 51 9.67 -14.53 13.39
C GLY A 51 8.31 -15.03 13.87
N ILE A 52 7.21 -14.45 13.40
CA ILE A 52 5.84 -14.85 13.70
C ILE A 52 5.34 -15.72 12.54
N PRO A 53 5.11 -17.03 12.72
CA PRO A 53 4.80 -17.91 11.59
C PRO A 53 3.38 -17.72 11.03
N ALA A 54 2.43 -17.30 11.86
CA ALA A 54 1.06 -17.03 11.47
C ALA A 54 0.37 -16.05 12.44
N PHE A 55 -0.68 -15.39 11.97
CA PHE A 55 -1.53 -14.50 12.76
C PHE A 55 -2.99 -14.58 12.30
N TYR A 56 -3.92 -14.00 13.06
CA TYR A 56 -5.33 -13.94 12.70
C TYR A 56 -5.74 -12.52 12.32
N THR A 57 -6.55 -12.38 11.28
CA THR A 57 -7.12 -11.10 10.82
C THR A 57 -8.59 -11.24 10.46
N PRO A 58 -9.44 -10.23 10.68
CA PRO A 58 -10.83 -10.27 10.23
C PRO A 58 -10.94 -9.96 8.73
N THR A 59 -9.89 -9.43 8.11
CA THR A 59 -9.82 -9.08 6.69
C THR A 59 -9.94 -10.34 5.82
N GLY A 60 -10.87 -10.35 4.86
CA GLY A 60 -11.10 -11.47 3.95
C GLY A 60 -12.08 -12.53 4.47
N ARG A 61 -12.58 -12.42 5.70
CA ARG A 61 -13.60 -13.33 6.21
C ARG A 61 -14.89 -13.24 5.39
N SER A 62 -15.52 -14.39 5.16
CA SER A 62 -16.77 -14.57 4.42
C SER A 62 -16.66 -14.07 2.97
N THR A 63 -15.46 -14.21 2.40
CA THR A 63 -15.14 -13.93 1.00
C THR A 63 -14.37 -15.12 0.41
N LEU A 64 -14.08 -15.07 -0.89
CA LEU A 64 -13.20 -16.05 -1.56
C LEU A 64 -11.79 -16.15 -0.95
N ILE A 65 -11.35 -15.14 -0.18
CA ILE A 65 -10.10 -15.22 0.57
C ILE A 65 -10.20 -16.24 1.72
N GLU A 66 -11.34 -16.35 2.41
CA GLU A 66 -11.58 -17.36 3.44
C GLU A 66 -11.96 -18.71 2.82
N GLU A 67 -12.91 -18.69 1.88
CA GLU A 67 -13.52 -19.90 1.32
C GLU A 67 -12.58 -20.68 0.40
N GLY A 68 -11.61 -19.99 -0.22
CA GLY A 68 -10.81 -20.54 -1.31
C GLY A 68 -11.56 -20.53 -2.63
N GLY A 69 -10.99 -21.18 -3.65
CA GLY A 69 -11.61 -21.31 -4.98
C GLY A 69 -11.27 -20.20 -5.98
N TRP A 70 -10.47 -19.20 -5.60
CA TRP A 70 -9.97 -18.21 -6.55
C TRP A 70 -9.03 -18.89 -7.56
N PRO A 71 -9.19 -18.70 -8.89
CA PRO A 71 -8.26 -19.28 -9.86
C PRO A 71 -6.86 -18.66 -9.69
N ILE A 72 -5.90 -19.42 -9.17
CA ILE A 72 -4.51 -18.96 -9.09
C ILE A 72 -3.85 -19.07 -10.46
N LYS A 73 -4.19 -20.09 -11.24
CA LYS A 73 -3.58 -20.32 -12.56
C LYS A 73 -4.58 -20.86 -13.55
N PHE A 74 -4.54 -20.35 -14.78
CA PHE A 74 -5.27 -20.91 -15.90
C PHE A 74 -4.41 -21.90 -16.70
N LYS A 75 -5.06 -22.82 -17.42
CA LYS A 75 -4.42 -23.65 -18.44
C LYS A 75 -4.30 -22.84 -19.74
N LYS A 76 -3.30 -23.16 -20.56
CA LYS A 76 -3.08 -22.49 -21.85
C LYS A 76 -4.24 -22.70 -22.83
N GLU A 77 -4.90 -23.86 -22.76
CA GLU A 77 -6.03 -24.26 -23.59
C GLU A 77 -7.39 -23.78 -23.02
N GLY A 78 -7.37 -23.02 -21.92
CA GLY A 78 -8.56 -22.58 -21.18
C GLY A 78 -8.92 -23.48 -19.99
N GLY A 79 -9.66 -22.91 -19.05
CA GLY A 79 -10.02 -23.56 -17.78
C GLY A 79 -8.98 -23.36 -16.67
N VAL A 80 -9.37 -23.69 -15.43
CA VAL A 80 -8.56 -23.44 -14.23
C VAL A 80 -7.59 -24.61 -13.98
N MET A 81 -6.32 -24.31 -13.73
CA MET A 81 -5.26 -25.26 -13.37
C MET A 81 -5.07 -25.35 -11.86
N MET A 82 -5.13 -24.22 -11.15
CA MET A 82 -4.89 -24.13 -9.71
C MET A 82 -5.90 -23.15 -9.10
N ILE A 83 -6.42 -23.47 -7.92
CA ILE A 83 -7.29 -22.60 -7.13
C ILE A 83 -6.67 -22.32 -5.77
N SER A 84 -7.06 -21.21 -5.14
CA SER A 84 -6.71 -20.91 -3.76
C SER A 84 -7.35 -21.90 -2.80
N GLU A 85 -6.61 -22.23 -1.74
CA GLU A 85 -7.12 -23.04 -0.63
C GLU A 85 -7.94 -22.18 0.34
N GLY A 86 -8.87 -22.82 1.05
CA GLY A 86 -9.59 -22.19 2.14
C GLY A 86 -8.68 -21.96 3.35
N LYS A 87 -9.02 -20.96 4.18
CA LYS A 87 -8.21 -20.56 5.34
C LYS A 87 -8.81 -21.05 6.65
N GLU A 88 -7.96 -21.34 7.64
CA GLU A 88 -8.43 -21.69 8.98
C GLU A 88 -9.20 -20.52 9.59
N ARG A 89 -10.40 -20.80 10.11
CA ARG A 89 -11.23 -19.82 10.81
C ARG A 89 -11.20 -20.06 12.32
N ARG A 90 -11.07 -19.00 13.10
CA ARG A 90 -11.21 -19.04 14.56
C ARG A 90 -12.00 -17.84 15.08
N ASN A 91 -12.84 -18.08 16.08
CA ASN A 91 -13.60 -17.02 16.75
C ASN A 91 -12.83 -16.47 17.94
N PHE A 92 -12.74 -15.14 18.03
CA PHE A 92 -12.22 -14.43 19.19
C PHE A 92 -13.24 -13.37 19.61
N ASN A 93 -13.67 -13.41 20.88
CA ASN A 93 -14.66 -12.47 21.43
C ASN A 93 -15.94 -12.35 20.57
N GLY A 94 -16.44 -13.48 20.07
CA GLY A 94 -17.63 -13.52 19.22
C GLY A 94 -17.44 -13.04 17.78
N THR A 95 -16.22 -12.61 17.40
CA THR A 95 -15.90 -12.18 16.03
C THR A 95 -15.07 -13.26 15.33
N PRO A 96 -15.42 -13.68 14.10
CA PRO A 96 -14.63 -14.61 13.31
C PRO A 96 -13.43 -13.94 12.66
N TYR A 97 -12.29 -14.64 12.69
CA TYR A 97 -11.03 -14.27 12.05
C TYR A 97 -10.52 -15.43 11.21
N ILE A 98 -9.71 -15.12 10.20
CA ILE A 98 -9.00 -16.10 9.38
C ILE A 98 -7.51 -16.09 9.69
N MET A 99 -6.88 -17.26 9.67
CA MET A 99 -5.44 -17.42 9.86
C MET A 99 -4.70 -17.11 8.55
N GLU A 100 -3.66 -16.31 8.66
CA GLU A 100 -2.74 -15.97 7.57
C GLU A 100 -1.32 -16.34 7.99
N THR A 101 -0.54 -16.86 7.04
CA THR A 101 0.84 -17.29 7.28
C THR A 101 1.84 -16.21 6.87
N ALA A 102 2.96 -16.13 7.59
CA ALA A 102 4.01 -15.18 7.25
C ALA A 102 4.58 -15.40 5.84
N ILE A 103 5.02 -14.30 5.23
CA ILE A 103 5.78 -14.29 3.98
C ILE A 103 7.21 -13.92 4.32
N LYS A 104 8.14 -14.76 3.88
CA LYS A 104 9.58 -14.51 3.91
C LYS A 104 10.14 -14.75 2.51
N SER A 105 11.11 -13.96 2.10
CA SER A 105 11.74 -14.09 0.78
C SER A 105 13.23 -14.41 0.92
N ASP A 106 13.81 -15.00 -0.13
CA ASP A 106 15.26 -15.14 -0.23
C ASP A 106 15.93 -13.76 -0.42
N PHE A 107 15.29 -12.89 -1.20
CA PHE A 107 15.77 -11.54 -1.48
C PHE A 107 14.68 -10.50 -1.28
N SER A 108 15.08 -9.32 -0.81
CA SER A 108 14.25 -8.12 -0.75
C SER A 108 14.95 -6.99 -1.51
N LEU A 109 14.25 -6.37 -2.45
CA LEU A 109 14.72 -5.22 -3.21
C LEU A 109 14.00 -3.98 -2.71
N ILE A 110 14.76 -3.05 -2.13
CA ILE A 110 14.22 -1.93 -1.34
C ILE A 110 14.68 -0.62 -1.94
N LYS A 111 13.81 0.39 -1.97
CA LYS A 111 14.17 1.77 -2.31
C LYS A 111 14.06 2.65 -1.06
N ALA A 112 15.17 3.27 -0.66
CA ALA A 112 15.19 4.27 0.41
C ALA A 112 15.70 5.62 -0.10
N PHE A 113 15.48 6.67 0.69
CA PHE A 113 15.96 8.01 0.35
C PHE A 113 17.44 8.14 0.72
N LYS A 114 17.77 7.88 1.99
CA LYS A 114 19.15 7.90 2.49
C LYS A 114 19.54 6.59 3.13
N ALA A 115 20.82 6.24 3.05
CA ALA A 115 21.45 5.29 3.94
C ALA A 115 22.79 5.84 4.47
N ASP A 116 23.17 5.44 5.68
CA ASP A 116 24.57 5.54 6.11
C ASP A 116 25.36 4.28 5.72
N ARG A 117 26.69 4.33 5.85
CA ARG A 117 27.56 3.16 5.58
C ARG A 117 27.36 1.97 6.52
N SER A 118 26.67 2.16 7.66
CA SER A 118 26.29 1.08 8.57
C SER A 118 24.97 0.42 8.18
N GLY A 119 24.29 0.90 7.14
CA GLY A 119 23.04 0.37 6.62
C GLY A 119 21.78 0.99 7.21
N ASN A 120 21.89 2.00 8.08
CA ASN A 120 20.69 2.65 8.62
C ASN A 120 19.97 3.43 7.52
N LEU A 121 18.65 3.27 7.41
CA LEU A 121 17.85 3.82 6.33
C LEU A 121 16.90 4.93 6.82
N ILE A 122 16.72 5.93 5.97
CA ILE A 122 15.64 6.91 6.05
C ILE A 122 14.82 6.86 4.76
N PHE A 123 13.50 6.82 4.88
CA PHE A 123 12.56 6.93 3.76
C PHE A 123 11.97 8.33 3.68
N ARG A 124 11.53 8.70 2.49
CA ARG A 124 10.95 10.02 2.22
C ARG A 124 9.47 9.88 1.90
N LYS A 125 8.63 10.55 2.70
CA LYS A 125 7.18 10.69 2.45
C LYS A 125 6.47 9.34 2.24
N SER A 126 5.54 9.24 1.29
CA SER A 126 4.76 8.01 1.04
C SER A 126 5.49 6.97 0.19
N ALA A 127 6.71 7.27 -0.27
CA ALA A 127 7.62 6.25 -0.83
C ALA A 127 8.10 5.23 0.22
N ARG A 128 7.86 5.48 1.52
CA ARG A 128 8.13 4.54 2.61
C ARG A 128 7.33 3.24 2.44
N ASN A 129 6.00 3.31 2.39
CA ASN A 129 5.06 2.20 2.12
C ASN A 129 5.55 0.79 2.56
N PHE A 130 5.69 -0.17 1.64
CA PHE A 130 6.10 -1.55 1.88
C PHE A 130 7.60 -1.74 2.09
N ASN A 131 8.43 -0.73 1.81
CA ASN A 131 9.88 -0.86 1.90
C ASN A 131 10.35 -1.30 3.31
N PRO A 132 9.92 -0.69 4.43
CA PRO A 132 10.33 -1.13 5.76
C PRO A 132 9.97 -2.58 6.11
N PRO A 133 8.72 -3.06 5.98
CA PRO A 133 8.42 -4.45 6.30
C PRO A 133 9.13 -5.43 5.35
N MET A 134 9.26 -5.11 4.06
CA MET A 134 9.97 -5.98 3.10
C MET A 134 11.46 -6.08 3.42
N CYS A 135 12.11 -4.99 3.84
CA CYS A 135 13.53 -4.98 4.20
C CYS A 135 13.83 -5.92 5.37
N LYS A 136 12.84 -6.13 6.26
CA LYS A 136 12.98 -7.02 7.43
C LYS A 136 12.67 -8.49 7.11
N ALA A 137 11.98 -8.76 6.00
CA ALA A 137 11.47 -10.08 5.63
C ALA A 137 12.31 -10.81 4.56
N GLY A 138 13.37 -10.17 4.06
CA GLY A 138 14.33 -10.81 3.16
C GLY A 138 15.41 -11.57 3.91
N THR A 139 15.86 -12.68 3.35
CA THR A 139 17.11 -13.33 3.81
C THR A 139 18.33 -12.51 3.41
N ILE A 140 18.28 -11.88 2.23
CA ILE A 140 19.24 -10.87 1.77
C ILE A 140 18.49 -9.62 1.31
N SER A 141 18.71 -8.50 1.98
CA SER A 141 18.12 -7.20 1.64
C SER A 141 19.11 -6.33 0.87
N ILE A 142 18.72 -6.00 -0.36
CA ILE A 142 19.48 -5.13 -1.27
C ILE A 142 18.72 -3.81 -1.38
N VAL A 143 19.37 -2.74 -0.91
CA VAL A 143 18.77 -1.41 -0.80
C VAL A 143 19.39 -0.49 -1.83
N GLU A 144 18.55 0.07 -2.70
CA GLU A 144 18.91 1.20 -3.54
C GLU A 144 18.63 2.51 -2.81
N VAL A 145 19.59 3.45 -2.81
CA VAL A 145 19.45 4.76 -2.17
C VAL A 145 19.81 5.92 -3.10
N GLU A 146 19.21 7.08 -2.85
CA GLU A 146 19.55 8.33 -3.54
C GLU A 146 20.78 8.99 -2.91
N GLU A 147 20.84 8.99 -1.58
CA GLU A 147 21.97 9.52 -0.83
C GLU A 147 22.62 8.43 0.02
N LEU A 148 23.94 8.30 -0.10
CA LEU A 148 24.76 7.49 0.78
C LEU A 148 25.65 8.44 1.58
N VAL A 149 25.49 8.43 2.90
CA VAL A 149 26.18 9.32 3.85
C VAL A 149 27.15 8.56 4.76
N GLU A 150 28.02 9.27 5.47
CA GLU A 150 28.93 8.63 6.43
C GLU A 150 28.21 8.29 7.76
N VAL A 151 28.80 7.35 8.51
CA VAL A 151 28.25 6.93 9.81
C VAL A 151 28.24 8.11 10.78
N GLY A 152 27.09 8.32 11.44
CA GLY A 152 26.88 9.42 12.38
C GLY A 152 26.29 10.69 11.77
N GLU A 153 26.12 10.75 10.44
CA GLU A 153 25.40 11.86 9.79
C GLU A 153 23.87 11.73 9.93
N LEU A 154 23.36 10.52 10.11
CA LEU A 154 21.95 10.27 10.38
C LEU A 154 21.68 10.31 11.89
N ASP A 155 20.66 11.08 12.28
CA ASP A 155 20.18 11.13 13.66
C ASP A 155 19.59 9.76 14.06
N PRO A 156 20.10 9.11 15.13
CA PRO A 156 19.62 7.80 15.57
C PRO A 156 18.12 7.77 15.91
N GLU A 157 17.53 8.90 16.34
CA GLU A 157 16.09 8.98 16.65
C GLU A 157 15.21 9.03 15.38
N ASN A 158 15.82 9.25 14.21
CA ASN A 158 15.11 9.39 12.93
C ASN A 158 15.38 8.21 11.97
N ILE A 159 15.98 7.12 12.46
CA ILE A 159 16.22 5.91 11.65
C ILE A 159 14.93 5.10 11.51
N ASP A 160 14.47 4.93 10.27
CA ASP A 160 13.26 4.17 9.96
C ASP A 160 13.50 2.65 9.96
N VAL A 161 14.64 2.22 9.43
CA VAL A 161 15.09 0.82 9.44
C VAL A 161 16.56 0.79 9.84
N THR A 162 16.87 0.02 10.88
CA THR A 162 18.22 -0.15 11.38
C THR A 162 19.06 -1.02 10.44
N GLY A 163 20.36 -0.74 10.37
CA GLY A 163 21.27 -1.39 9.43
C GLY A 163 21.44 -2.90 9.58
N ILE A 164 20.98 -3.49 10.70
CA ILE A 164 20.97 -4.94 10.89
C ILE A 164 20.11 -5.67 9.85
N TYR A 165 19.14 -5.00 9.24
CA TYR A 165 18.26 -5.57 8.21
C TYR A 165 18.77 -5.35 6.78
N VAL A 166 19.98 -4.80 6.62
CA VAL A 166 20.52 -4.39 5.31
C VAL A 166 21.83 -5.13 5.03
N ASP A 167 21.84 -5.90 3.94
CA ASP A 167 23.02 -6.66 3.51
C ASP A 167 23.85 -5.92 2.46
N ARG A 168 23.19 -5.19 1.56
CA ARG A 168 23.84 -4.54 0.42
C ARG A 168 23.20 -3.19 0.13
N ILE A 169 24.03 -2.20 -0.16
CA ILE A 169 23.60 -0.86 -0.53
C ILE A 169 24.13 -0.52 -1.91
N VAL A 170 23.26 0.01 -2.76
CA VAL A 170 23.61 0.54 -4.08
C VAL A 170 23.12 1.98 -4.16
N LYS A 171 24.02 2.92 -4.45
CA LYS A 171 23.61 4.30 -4.77
C LYS A 171 23.22 4.38 -6.23
N SER A 172 22.05 4.95 -6.52
CA SER A 172 21.59 5.20 -7.89
C SER A 172 21.11 6.65 -8.03
N ASN A 173 21.14 7.14 -9.27
CA ASN A 173 20.47 8.38 -9.65
C ASN A 173 19.36 8.01 -10.64
N TYR A 174 18.11 8.15 -10.22
CA TYR A 174 16.94 7.87 -11.05
C TYR A 174 15.89 8.96 -10.84
N GLU A 175 15.35 9.45 -11.95
CA GLU A 175 14.22 10.38 -11.94
C GLU A 175 12.92 9.59 -11.79
N LYS A 176 12.21 9.82 -10.69
CA LYS A 176 10.98 9.10 -10.37
C LYS A 176 9.82 9.67 -11.20
N PRO A 177 9.13 8.86 -12.03
CA PRO A 177 7.95 9.33 -12.74
C PRO A 177 6.79 9.53 -11.77
N ILE A 178 5.90 10.49 -12.08
CA ILE A 178 4.59 10.63 -11.45
C ILE A 178 3.58 9.98 -12.38
N GLU A 179 2.93 8.91 -11.92
CA GLU A 179 1.96 8.15 -12.71
C GLU A 179 0.73 8.99 -13.05
N ASN A 180 0.07 9.56 -12.03
CA ASN A 180 -1.09 10.43 -12.19
C ASN A 180 -0.78 11.83 -11.64
N LEU A 181 -0.25 12.70 -12.50
CA LEU A 181 0.00 14.11 -12.14
C LEU A 181 -1.32 14.88 -12.12
N ILE A 182 -1.83 15.18 -10.92
CA ILE A 182 -3.04 15.96 -10.70
C ILE A 182 -2.67 17.24 -9.94
N LEU A 183 -2.80 18.38 -10.62
CA LEU A 183 -2.48 19.70 -10.03
C LEU A 183 -3.73 20.45 -9.52
N SER A 184 -4.92 19.95 -9.82
CA SER A 184 -6.18 20.58 -9.44
C SER A 184 -7.35 19.63 -9.64
N ALA A 185 -8.27 19.61 -8.67
CA ALA A 185 -9.51 18.86 -8.77
C ALA A 185 -10.40 19.31 -9.94
N LYS A 186 -10.22 20.55 -10.44
CA LYS A 186 -10.96 21.05 -11.60
C LYS A 186 -10.57 20.37 -12.92
N ASN A 187 -9.39 19.75 -12.96
CA ASN A 187 -8.89 19.07 -14.15
C ASN A 187 -9.33 17.61 -14.21
N LEU A 188 -10.03 17.10 -13.19
CA LEU A 188 -10.68 15.80 -13.24
C LEU A 188 -11.91 15.92 -14.15
N GLU A 189 -11.95 15.16 -15.25
CA GLU A 189 -13.09 15.17 -16.16
C GLU A 189 -14.36 14.70 -15.44
N ILE A 190 -15.36 15.59 -15.35
CA ILE A 190 -16.68 15.26 -14.82
C ILE A 190 -17.57 14.82 -15.97
N ASN A 191 -17.66 13.51 -16.19
CA ASN A 191 -18.65 12.88 -17.05
C ASN A 191 -19.94 12.51 -16.26
N PRO A 192 -21.03 12.05 -16.90
CA PRO A 192 -22.28 11.73 -16.18
C PRO A 192 -22.12 10.68 -15.06
N THR A 193 -21.21 9.71 -15.25
CA THR A 193 -20.84 8.71 -14.23
C THR A 193 -20.12 9.36 -13.05
N SER A 194 -19.24 10.33 -13.34
CA SER A 194 -18.56 11.15 -12.33
C SER A 194 -19.55 11.98 -11.50
N GLU A 195 -20.59 12.56 -12.09
CA GLU A 195 -21.58 13.34 -11.32
C GLU A 195 -22.34 12.49 -10.28
N ILE A 196 -22.64 11.23 -10.59
CA ILE A 196 -23.23 10.29 -9.63
C ILE A 196 -22.25 10.05 -8.46
N HIS A 197 -20.97 9.79 -8.75
CA HIS A 197 -19.93 9.62 -7.72
C HIS A 197 -19.78 10.86 -6.84
N HIS A 198 -19.77 12.05 -7.45
CA HIS A 198 -19.70 13.32 -6.75
C HIS A 198 -20.94 13.56 -5.86
N ARG A 199 -22.14 13.17 -6.29
CA ARG A 199 -23.35 13.23 -5.46
C ARG A 199 -23.25 12.29 -4.24
N ILE A 200 -22.74 11.08 -4.43
CA ILE A 200 -22.52 10.12 -3.33
C ILE A 200 -21.48 10.69 -2.35
N ALA A 201 -20.36 11.19 -2.85
CA ALA A 201 -19.32 11.81 -2.02
C ALA A 201 -19.86 12.99 -1.20
N ARG A 202 -20.64 13.90 -1.82
CA ARG A 202 -21.29 15.02 -1.10
C ARG A 202 -22.22 14.53 0.01
N ARG A 203 -22.96 13.44 -0.20
CA ARG A 203 -23.82 12.85 0.84
C ARG A 203 -22.99 12.19 1.94
N ALA A 204 -21.94 11.45 1.58
CA ALA A 204 -21.09 10.75 2.53
C ALA A 204 -20.37 11.71 3.49
N VAL A 205 -19.93 12.86 2.98
CA VAL A 205 -19.26 13.90 3.79
C VAL A 205 -20.13 14.43 4.93
N VAL A 206 -21.46 14.32 4.83
CA VAL A 206 -22.39 14.70 5.91
C VAL A 206 -22.25 13.79 7.15
N GLU A 207 -21.70 12.58 6.99
CA GLU A 207 -21.43 11.67 8.11
C GLU A 207 -20.15 12.05 8.88
N PHE A 208 -19.30 12.91 8.31
CA PHE A 208 -18.07 13.32 8.95
C PHE A 208 -18.35 14.32 10.07
N LYS A 209 -17.58 14.18 11.15
CA LYS A 209 -17.67 15.03 12.34
C LYS A 209 -16.31 15.61 12.64
N LYS A 210 -16.34 16.73 13.36
CA LYS A 210 -15.14 17.39 13.83
C LYS A 210 -14.21 16.46 14.60
N GLY A 211 -12.93 16.46 14.24
CA GLY A 211 -11.89 15.66 14.88
C GLY A 211 -11.87 14.20 14.44
N MET A 212 -12.64 13.80 13.43
CA MET A 212 -12.59 12.43 12.90
C MET A 212 -11.29 12.16 12.14
N TYR A 213 -10.81 10.93 12.31
CA TYR A 213 -9.84 10.31 11.43
C TYR A 213 -10.59 9.44 10.42
N VAL A 214 -10.40 9.73 9.13
CA VAL A 214 -11.12 9.06 8.04
C VAL A 214 -10.11 8.47 7.08
N ASN A 215 -10.17 7.17 6.86
CA ASN A 215 -9.43 6.53 5.77
C ASN A 215 -10.19 6.76 4.45
N LEU A 216 -9.47 7.23 3.43
CA LEU A 216 -10.00 7.40 2.08
C LEU A 216 -9.35 6.39 1.15
N GLY A 217 -10.09 5.33 0.83
CA GLY A 217 -9.73 4.41 -0.24
C GLY A 217 -9.88 5.02 -1.64
N ILE A 218 -9.54 4.24 -2.66
CA ILE A 218 -9.69 4.64 -4.07
C ILE A 218 -11.18 4.83 -4.43
N GLY A 219 -11.47 5.78 -5.33
CA GLY A 219 -12.80 5.99 -5.90
C GLY A 219 -13.62 7.06 -5.18
N ILE A 220 -14.88 6.75 -4.87
CA ILE A 220 -15.79 7.72 -4.21
C ILE A 220 -15.22 8.26 -2.88
N PRO A 221 -14.56 7.44 -2.02
CA PRO A 221 -13.95 7.97 -0.80
C PRO A 221 -12.91 9.06 -1.08
N SER A 222 -11.99 8.90 -2.04
CA SER A 222 -10.98 9.94 -2.34
C SER A 222 -11.61 11.28 -2.77
N ILE A 223 -12.77 11.23 -3.47
CA ILE A 223 -13.53 12.43 -3.86
C ILE A 223 -14.06 13.19 -2.63
N CYS A 224 -14.36 12.51 -1.52
CA CYS A 224 -14.91 13.14 -0.31
C CYS A 224 -14.00 14.26 0.23
N ALA A 225 -12.68 14.15 0.04
CA ALA A 225 -11.71 15.17 0.43
C ALA A 225 -11.96 16.54 -0.22
N SER A 226 -12.55 16.55 -1.43
CA SER A 226 -12.82 17.79 -2.17
C SER A 226 -14.03 18.56 -1.64
N TYR A 227 -14.84 17.97 -0.76
CA TYR A 227 -16.10 18.54 -0.28
C TYR A 227 -16.10 18.87 1.21
N ILE A 228 -15.01 18.60 1.94
CA ILE A 228 -14.88 18.99 3.33
C ILE A 228 -14.65 20.50 3.45
N SER A 229 -15.44 21.17 4.29
CA SER A 229 -15.16 22.55 4.67
C SER A 229 -13.98 22.61 5.64
N LYS A 230 -13.17 23.67 5.56
CA LYS A 230 -12.02 23.86 6.47
C LYS A 230 -12.41 23.84 7.95
N ASP A 231 -13.65 24.19 8.27
CA ASP A 231 -14.16 24.25 9.64
C ASP A 231 -14.49 22.87 10.23
N MET A 232 -14.65 21.84 9.39
CA MET A 232 -14.94 20.49 9.86
C MET A 232 -13.74 19.79 10.49
N ASP A 233 -12.49 20.24 10.27
CA ASP A 233 -11.29 19.70 10.94
C ASP A 233 -11.25 18.16 10.97
N VAL A 234 -11.16 17.56 9.79
CA VAL A 234 -11.10 16.11 9.56
C VAL A 234 -9.71 15.74 9.09
N THR A 235 -9.13 14.70 9.69
CA THR A 235 -7.81 14.19 9.30
C THR A 235 -7.95 12.98 8.40
N PHE A 236 -7.45 13.10 7.17
CA PHE A 236 -7.48 12.02 6.21
C PHE A 236 -6.27 11.11 6.31
N GLN A 237 -6.53 9.81 6.37
CA GLN A 237 -5.53 8.76 6.32
C GLN A 237 -5.54 8.12 4.92
N CYS A 238 -4.36 7.93 4.34
CA CYS A 238 -4.16 7.19 3.11
C CYS A 238 -3.42 5.88 3.42
N GLU A 239 -3.93 4.79 2.87
CA GLU A 239 -3.43 3.43 3.14
C GLU A 239 -1.97 3.20 2.72
N ASN A 240 -1.43 4.01 1.81
CA ASN A 240 -0.03 3.98 1.39
C ASN A 240 0.95 4.65 2.37
N GLY A 241 0.47 5.17 3.51
CA GLY A 241 1.35 5.60 4.60
C GLY A 241 1.33 7.10 4.91
N VAL A 242 0.18 7.77 4.76
CA VAL A 242 0.03 9.21 5.03
C VAL A 242 -1.12 9.45 6.00
N LEU A 243 -0.90 10.28 7.02
CA LEU A 243 -1.96 10.82 7.86
C LEU A 243 -1.93 12.34 7.79
N GLY A 244 -3.06 12.98 7.52
CA GLY A 244 -3.15 14.41 7.23
C GLY A 244 -2.97 14.73 5.75
N MET A 245 -3.55 13.93 4.85
CA MET A 245 -3.57 14.24 3.41
C MET A 245 -4.19 15.63 3.16
N GLY A 246 -3.48 16.42 2.35
CA GLY A 246 -3.91 17.73 1.89
C GLY A 246 -4.50 17.70 0.48
N PRO A 247 -4.77 18.88 -0.12
CA PRO A 247 -5.23 18.98 -1.50
C PRO A 247 -4.14 18.56 -2.51
N TYR A 248 -4.51 18.51 -3.79
CA TYR A 248 -3.57 18.42 -4.90
C TYR A 248 -2.51 19.55 -4.86
N PRO A 249 -1.25 19.27 -5.27
CA PRO A 249 -0.18 20.26 -5.32
C PRO A 249 -0.43 21.31 -6.41
N LYS A 250 0.12 22.51 -6.23
CA LYS A 250 0.23 23.44 -7.36
C LYS A 250 1.37 23.02 -8.27
N LYS A 251 1.43 23.65 -9.45
CA LYS A 251 2.59 23.52 -10.34
C LYS A 251 3.88 23.85 -9.58
N ASP A 252 4.90 23.03 -9.78
CA ASP A 252 6.22 23.10 -9.15
C ASP A 252 6.21 22.74 -7.64
N GLU A 253 5.06 22.29 -7.10
CA GLU A 253 4.94 21.70 -5.76
C GLU A 253 4.76 20.17 -5.82
N GLU A 254 4.62 19.58 -7.01
CA GLU A 254 4.50 18.14 -7.19
C GLU A 254 5.74 17.37 -6.74
N ASP A 255 5.52 16.18 -6.18
CA ASP A 255 6.59 15.34 -5.66
C ASP A 255 6.23 13.87 -5.85
N ALA A 256 7.09 13.13 -6.56
CA ALA A 256 6.86 11.72 -6.85
C ALA A 256 6.85 10.83 -5.59
N ASP A 257 7.44 11.27 -4.49
CA ASP A 257 7.37 10.55 -3.21
C ASP A 257 6.09 10.85 -2.43
N LEU A 258 5.19 11.69 -2.94
CA LEU A 258 3.98 12.12 -2.25
C LEU A 258 2.73 11.94 -3.11
N ILE A 259 2.22 10.72 -3.05
CA ILE A 259 0.99 10.29 -3.72
C ILE A 259 -0.07 9.79 -2.73
N ASN A 260 -1.33 9.77 -3.14
CA ASN A 260 -2.43 9.09 -2.44
C ASN A 260 -2.57 7.62 -2.86
N ALA A 261 -3.61 6.94 -2.37
CA ALA A 261 -3.90 5.53 -2.70
C ALA A 261 -4.12 5.30 -4.22
N ALA A 262 -4.71 6.27 -4.90
CA ALA A 262 -5.00 6.28 -6.33
C ALA A 262 -3.82 6.73 -7.22
N LYS A 263 -2.60 6.82 -6.64
CA LYS A 263 -1.36 7.22 -7.33
C LYS A 263 -1.37 8.66 -7.85
N GLU A 264 -2.28 9.49 -7.33
CA GLU A 264 -2.36 10.91 -7.66
C GLU A 264 -1.40 11.71 -6.78
N SER A 265 -0.70 12.67 -7.36
CA SER A 265 0.16 13.62 -6.61
C SER A 265 -0.65 14.42 -5.59
N ILE A 266 -0.23 14.48 -4.33
CA ILE A 266 -0.92 15.21 -3.26
C ILE A 266 0.03 16.11 -2.46
N THR A 267 -0.54 16.96 -1.60
CA THR A 267 0.17 17.66 -0.51
C THR A 267 -0.22 17.07 0.84
N VAL A 268 0.35 17.60 1.92
CA VAL A 268 -0.03 17.26 3.30
C VAL A 268 -0.35 18.51 4.11
N LEU A 269 -1.25 18.37 5.08
CA LEU A 269 -1.58 19.44 6.02
C LEU A 269 -0.51 19.56 7.11
N LYS A 270 -0.52 20.70 7.82
CA LYS A 270 0.35 20.88 8.99
C LYS A 270 -0.01 19.85 10.06
N GLY A 271 1.00 19.17 10.62
CA GLY A 271 0.81 18.10 11.60
C GLY A 271 0.66 16.71 10.98
N ALA A 272 0.84 16.58 9.66
CA ALA A 272 0.85 15.28 9.00
C ALA A 272 2.00 14.37 9.44
N SER A 273 1.82 13.07 9.24
CA SER A 273 2.82 12.04 9.52
C SER A 273 2.89 11.00 8.39
N TYR A 274 4.05 10.34 8.30
CA TYR A 274 4.32 9.26 7.36
C TYR A 274 4.65 7.97 8.12
N PHE A 275 4.24 6.82 7.57
CA PHE A 275 4.42 5.51 8.19
C PHE A 275 4.47 4.41 7.11
N SER A 276 4.92 3.23 7.50
CA SER A 276 4.96 2.06 6.61
C SER A 276 3.57 1.45 6.40
N SER A 277 3.45 0.59 5.39
CA SER A 277 2.18 -0.06 5.06
C SER A 277 1.69 -1.00 6.16
N ASP A 278 2.57 -1.70 6.86
CA ASP A 278 2.19 -2.54 8.01
C ASP A 278 1.57 -1.70 9.13
N GLU A 279 2.15 -0.55 9.46
CA GLU A 279 1.58 0.40 10.45
C GLU A 279 0.27 1.02 9.95
N SER A 280 0.21 1.39 8.68
CA SER A 280 -1.00 1.91 8.03
C SER A 280 -2.19 0.96 8.20
N PHE A 281 -2.00 -0.32 7.93
CA PHE A 281 -3.06 -1.31 8.04
C PHE A 281 -3.28 -1.80 9.48
N ALA A 282 -2.29 -1.67 10.37
CA ALA A 282 -2.53 -1.80 11.81
C ALA A 282 -3.54 -0.73 12.28
N MET A 283 -3.34 0.53 11.89
CA MET A 283 -4.29 1.62 12.17
C MET A 283 -5.67 1.37 11.56
N ILE A 284 -5.75 0.94 10.29
CA ILE A 284 -7.04 0.67 9.63
C ILE A 284 -7.78 -0.49 10.31
N ARG A 285 -7.08 -1.57 10.67
CA ARG A 285 -7.70 -2.73 11.36
C ARG A 285 -8.12 -2.42 12.79
N GLY A 286 -7.41 -1.52 13.48
CA GLY A 286 -7.57 -1.30 14.92
C GLY A 286 -8.28 -0.01 15.34
N TYR A 287 -8.23 1.06 14.54
CA TYR A 287 -8.49 2.42 15.06
C TYR A 287 -9.27 3.37 14.14
N VAL A 288 -9.08 3.34 12.83
CA VAL A 288 -9.64 4.40 11.96
C VAL A 288 -11.13 4.15 11.70
N HIS A 289 -11.94 5.22 11.80
CA HIS A 289 -13.32 5.18 11.31
C HIS A 289 -13.30 5.06 9.78
N THR A 290 -13.44 3.84 9.28
CA THR A 290 -13.47 3.57 7.85
C THR A 290 -14.80 4.03 7.27
N ALA A 291 -14.75 5.01 6.36
CA ALA A 291 -15.86 5.32 5.47
C ALA A 291 -15.83 4.35 4.29
N ASN A 292 -16.28 3.10 4.51
CA ASN A 292 -16.47 2.16 3.41
C ASN A 292 -17.70 2.60 2.61
N LEU A 293 -17.47 3.33 1.51
CA LEU A 293 -18.49 3.66 0.53
C LEU A 293 -18.33 2.68 -0.64
N HIS A 294 -19.11 1.60 -0.61
CA HIS A 294 -19.31 0.70 -1.75
C HIS A 294 -20.52 1.14 -2.55
#